data_AF-A0A832IN06-F1
#
_entry.id   AF-A0A832IN06-F1
#
_cell.length_a   1.000
_cell.length_b   1.000
_cell.length_c   1.000
_cell.angle_alpha   90.00
_cell.angle_beta   90.00
_cell.angle_gamma   90.00
#
_symmetry.space_group_name_H-M   'P 1'
#
loop_
_entity.id
_entity.type
_entity.pdbx_description
1 polymer ?
#
loop_
_entity_poly.entity_id
_entity_poly.type
_entity_poly.pdbx_seq_one_letter_code
_entity_poly.pdbx_strand_id
1 'polypeptide(L)'
;MKKESHKLPSDLILDIKTRLKTLSGQINGIVKMLDEGKDPEQINIQFKSIDKGIQKAHHLLLDEVYRKALAIGIVKAVDSCPGNCGSEDKIEYLKQEFPNLELSDLTEKLKEIQAIENRLKEYNEKKM
;
A
#
# COMPACT_ATOMS: atom_id res chain seq x y z
N MET A 1 7.09 -12.92 -20.21
CA MET A 1 5.82 -12.21 -19.99
C MET A 1 5.99 -11.24 -18.84
N LYS A 2 5.80 -9.93 -19.03
CA LYS A 2 5.91 -8.94 -17.94
C LYS A 2 4.69 -9.12 -17.05
N LYS A 3 4.89 -9.54 -15.79
CA LYS A 3 3.84 -9.48 -14.76
C LYS A 3 3.35 -8.03 -14.70
N GLU A 4 2.12 -7.76 -15.13
CA GLU A 4 1.49 -6.48 -14.86
C GLU A 4 1.29 -6.39 -13.36
N SER A 5 2.25 -5.76 -12.67
CA SER A 5 2.07 -5.42 -11.26
C SER A 5 0.92 -4.44 -11.19
N HIS A 6 -0.06 -4.73 -10.35
CA HIS A 6 -1.12 -3.80 -9.99
C HIS A 6 -0.51 -2.43 -9.70
N LYS A 7 -0.77 -1.45 -10.58
CA LYS A 7 -0.14 -0.15 -10.48
C LYS A 7 -0.85 0.59 -9.35
N LEU A 8 -0.18 0.67 -8.21
CA LEU A 8 -0.60 1.51 -7.09
C LEU A 8 -0.88 2.93 -7.63
N PRO A 9 -1.87 3.67 -7.07
CA PRO A 9 -2.19 5.02 -7.53
C PRO A 9 -0.96 5.93 -7.51
N SER A 10 -0.54 6.40 -8.69
CA SER A 10 0.76 7.06 -8.86
C SER A 10 0.87 8.41 -8.15
N ASP A 11 -0.25 9.11 -8.05
CA ASP A 11 -0.43 10.36 -7.30
C ASP A 11 -0.24 10.11 -5.79
N LEU A 12 -0.86 9.07 -5.24
CA LEU A 12 -0.73 8.75 -3.82
C LEU A 12 0.67 8.24 -3.48
N ILE A 13 1.29 7.44 -4.35
CA ILE A 13 2.71 7.06 -4.19
C ILE A 13 3.60 8.31 -4.19
N LEU A 14 3.34 9.29 -5.06
CA LEU A 14 4.15 10.50 -5.12
C LEU A 14 4.06 11.30 -3.81
N ASP A 15 2.89 11.40 -3.19
CA ASP A 15 2.73 12.02 -1.88
C ASP A 15 3.57 11.29 -0.81
N ILE A 16 3.46 9.96 -0.72
CA ILE A 16 4.26 9.16 0.22
C ILE A 16 5.76 9.38 -0.01
N LYS A 17 6.23 9.32 -1.26
CA LYS A 17 7.64 9.57 -1.60
C LYS A 17 8.10 10.96 -1.19
N THR A 18 7.23 11.97 -1.32
CA THR A 18 7.55 13.34 -0.94
C THR A 18 7.71 13.45 0.58
N ARG A 19 6.80 12.87 1.35
CA ARG A 19 6.90 12.81 2.83
C ARG A 19 8.17 12.10 3.30
N LEU A 20 8.50 10.97 2.71
CA LEU A 20 9.71 10.22 3.05
C LEU A 20 10.99 11.01 2.75
N LYS A 21 11.03 11.78 1.65
CA LYS A 21 12.15 12.69 1.36
C LYS A 21 12.29 13.79 2.41
N THR A 22 11.18 14.39 2.85
CA THR A 22 11.20 15.36 3.95
C THR A 22 11.75 14.74 5.23
N LEU A 23 11.31 13.53 5.58
CA LEU A 23 11.79 12.80 6.75
C LEU A 23 13.27 12.47 6.66
N SER A 24 13.76 12.09 5.47
CA SER A 24 15.20 11.90 5.23
C SER A 24 16.01 13.17 5.50
N GLY A 25 15.50 14.34 5.09
CA GLY A 25 16.10 15.63 5.42
C GLY A 25 16.14 15.90 6.93
N GLN A 26 15.08 15.55 7.66
CA GLN A 26 15.02 15.68 9.12
C GLN A 26 16.00 14.74 9.83
N ILE A 27 16.14 13.49 9.36
CA ILE A 27 17.13 12.53 9.87
C ILE A 27 18.55 13.10 9.71
N ASN A 28 18.87 13.64 8.53
CA ASN A 28 20.17 14.29 8.30
C ASN A 28 20.37 15.51 9.22
N GLY A 29 19.30 16.24 9.52
CA GLY A 29 19.31 17.32 10.50
C GLY A 29 19.72 16.83 11.89
N ILE A 30 19.17 15.69 12.35
CA ILE A 30 19.55 15.09 13.64
C ILE A 30 21.02 14.67 13.66
N VAL A 31 21.51 14.03 12.60
CA VAL A 31 22.93 13.65 12.51
C VAL A 31 23.82 14.88 12.73
N LYS A 32 23.52 15.97 12.02
CA LYS A 32 24.25 17.24 12.19
C LYS A 32 24.13 17.82 13.60
N MET A 33 22.96 17.72 14.24
CA MET A 33 22.77 18.19 15.62
C MET A 33 23.63 17.40 16.62
N LEU A 34 23.80 16.09 16.39
CA LEU A 34 24.67 15.24 17.19
C LEU A 34 26.15 15.61 16.97
N ASP A 35 26.57 15.79 15.72
CA ASP A 35 27.94 16.20 15.38
C ASP A 35 28.32 17.57 15.98
N GLU A 36 27.36 18.49 16.03
CA GLU A 36 27.54 19.83 16.60
C GLU A 36 27.39 19.89 18.13
N GLY A 37 27.06 18.77 18.78
CA GLY A 37 26.84 18.73 20.24
C GLY A 37 25.68 19.62 20.70
N LYS A 38 24.58 19.66 19.93
CA LYS A 38 23.38 20.45 20.27
C LYS A 38 22.73 19.96 21.56
N ASP A 39 21.89 20.83 22.11
CA ASP A 39 21.11 20.55 23.30
C ASP A 39 20.29 19.23 23.17
N PRO A 40 20.38 18.33 24.18
CA PRO A 40 19.69 17.04 24.14
C PRO A 40 18.16 17.14 24.02
N GLU A 41 17.53 18.17 24.59
CA GLU A 41 16.08 18.35 24.50
C GLU A 41 15.67 18.71 23.06
N GLN A 42 16.44 19.56 22.38
CA GLN A 42 16.23 19.87 20.97
C GLN A 42 16.35 18.62 20.09
N ILE A 43 17.36 17.77 20.32
CA ILE A 43 17.55 16.51 19.60
C ILE A 43 16.35 15.58 19.82
N ASN A 44 15.88 15.45 21.06
CA ASN A 44 14.72 14.63 21.41
C ASN A 44 13.43 15.11 20.73
N ILE A 45 13.21 16.42 20.64
CA ILE A 45 12.07 17.01 19.92
C ILE A 45 12.10 16.62 18.43
N GLN A 46 13.27 16.68 17.78
CA GLN A 46 13.40 16.28 16.38
C GLN A 46 13.12 14.79 16.18
N PHE A 47 13.64 13.92 17.06
CA PHE A 47 13.33 12.48 17.01
C PHE A 47 11.82 12.22 17.10
N LYS A 48 11.13 12.86 18.06
CA LYS A 48 9.66 12.74 18.21
C LYS A 48 8.91 13.22 16.97
N SER A 49 9.39 14.27 16.31
CA SER A 49 8.80 14.75 15.06
C SER A 49 8.91 13.71 13.94
N ILE A 50 10.08 13.07 13.81
CA ILE A 50 10.32 12.05 12.78
C ILE A 50 9.48 10.81 13.04
N ASP A 51 9.42 10.33 14.29
CA ASP A 51 8.61 9.15 14.65
C ASP A 51 7.14 9.35 14.26
N LYS A 52 6.53 10.47 14.66
CA LYS A 52 5.16 10.83 14.25
C LYS A 52 5.01 10.93 12.73
N GLY A 53 6.01 11.50 12.05
CA GLY A 53 6.01 11.62 10.60
C GLY A 53 6.04 10.28 9.88
N ILE A 54 6.85 9.33 10.36
CA ILE A 54 6.94 7.97 9.84
C ILE A 54 5.64 7.21 10.10
N GLN A 55 5.10 7.28 11.32
CA GLN A 55 3.82 6.64 11.66
C GLN A 55 2.70 7.14 10.75
N LYS A 56 2.62 8.46 10.50
CA LYS A 56 1.63 9.04 9.59
C LYS A 56 1.84 8.61 8.13
N ALA A 57 3.08 8.58 7.64
CA ALA A 57 3.38 8.13 6.28
C ALA A 57 3.03 6.65 6.10
N HIS A 58 3.29 5.81 7.10
CA HIS A 58 2.92 4.40 7.08
C HIS A 58 1.40 4.20 7.08
N HIS A 59 0.68 4.92 7.94
CA HIS A 59 -0.78 4.87 7.98
C HIS A 59 -1.40 5.26 6.62
N LEU A 60 -0.92 6.37 6.01
CA LEU A 60 -1.38 6.80 4.70
C LEU A 60 -1.08 5.76 3.61
N LEU A 61 0.08 5.10 3.66
CA LEU A 61 0.40 4.02 2.71
C LEU A 61 -0.62 2.88 2.80
N LEU A 62 -0.99 2.47 4.02
CA LEU A 62 -1.97 1.40 4.21
C LEU A 62 -3.37 1.86 3.79
N ASP A 63 -3.87 2.95 4.37
CA ASP A 63 -5.27 3.34 4.21
C ASP A 63 -5.57 4.01 2.87
N GLU A 64 -4.71 4.90 2.38
CA GLU A 64 -4.99 5.64 1.16
C GLU A 64 -4.48 4.89 -0.09
N VAL A 65 -3.28 4.32 -0.03
CA VAL A 65 -2.68 3.67 -1.22
C VAL A 65 -3.17 2.24 -1.34
N TYR A 66 -2.98 1.43 -0.29
CA TYR A 66 -3.22 -0.01 -0.36
C TYR A 66 -4.70 -0.36 -0.35
N ARG A 67 -5.52 0.27 0.49
CA ARG A 67 -6.96 0.04 0.50
C ARG A 67 -7.60 0.41 -0.84
N LYS A 68 -7.23 1.55 -1.44
CA LYS A 68 -7.73 1.93 -2.79
C LYS A 68 -7.26 0.96 -3.87
N ALA A 69 -5.99 0.56 -3.83
CA ALA A 69 -5.50 -0.46 -4.74
C ALA A 69 -6.30 -1.77 -4.60
N LEU A 70 -6.57 -2.21 -3.37
CA LEU A 70 -7.37 -3.41 -3.12
C LEU A 70 -8.78 -3.27 -3.69
N ALA A 71 -9.45 -2.14 -3.48
CA ALA A 71 -10.77 -1.86 -4.05
C ALA A 71 -10.77 -2.01 -5.59
N ILE A 72 -9.80 -1.39 -6.25
CA ILE A 72 -9.65 -1.48 -7.71
C ILE A 72 -9.43 -2.92 -8.15
N GLY A 73 -8.61 -3.68 -7.42
CA GLY A 73 -8.34 -5.08 -7.72
C GLY A 73 -9.59 -5.96 -7.59
N ILE A 74 -10.38 -5.75 -6.53
CA ILE A 74 -11.64 -6.47 -6.31
C ILE A 74 -12.61 -6.19 -7.46
N VAL A 75 -12.81 -4.92 -7.83
CA VAL A 75 -13.69 -4.55 -8.95
C VAL A 75 -13.25 -5.23 -10.24
N LYS A 76 -11.96 -5.17 -10.58
CA LYS A 76 -11.42 -5.85 -11.78
C LYS A 76 -11.64 -7.36 -11.76
N ALA A 77 -11.45 -8.00 -10.61
CA ALA A 77 -11.63 -9.44 -10.48
C ALA A 77 -13.11 -9.83 -10.65
N VAL A 78 -14.04 -9.04 -10.09
CA VAL A 78 -15.48 -9.20 -10.29
C VAL A 78 -15.83 -9.06 -11.78
N ASP A 79 -15.37 -8.00 -12.43
CA ASP A 79 -15.67 -7.72 -13.84
C ASP A 79 -15.08 -8.78 -14.79
N SER A 80 -13.96 -9.40 -14.40
CA SER A 80 -13.24 -10.38 -15.22
C SER A 80 -13.67 -11.82 -14.98
N CYS A 81 -14.48 -12.12 -13.96
CA CYS A 81 -14.92 -13.48 -13.64
C CYS A 81 -16.32 -13.75 -14.21
N PRO A 82 -16.48 -14.67 -15.19
CA PRO A 82 -17.78 -15.00 -15.78
C PRO A 82 -18.64 -15.96 -14.92
N GLY A 83 -18.33 -16.14 -13.63
CA GLY A 83 -19.05 -17.04 -12.72
C GLY A 83 -18.67 -18.52 -12.75
N ASN A 84 -17.63 -18.90 -13.50
CA ASN A 84 -16.96 -20.24 -13.50
C ASN A 84 -15.43 -20.10 -13.72
N CYS A 85 -14.84 -19.08 -13.10
CA CYS A 85 -13.42 -18.78 -13.08
C CYS A 85 -12.62 -19.50 -11.97
N GLY A 86 -13.26 -20.23 -11.05
CA GLY A 86 -12.59 -20.99 -9.99
C GLY A 86 -12.02 -20.12 -8.85
N SER A 87 -12.56 -18.92 -8.67
CA SER A 87 -12.21 -17.96 -7.62
C SER A 87 -13.40 -17.13 -7.13
N GLU A 88 -14.62 -17.56 -7.47
CA GLU A 88 -15.90 -16.89 -7.19
C GLU A 88 -16.06 -16.61 -5.70
N ASP A 89 -15.95 -17.66 -4.89
CA ASP A 89 -16.13 -17.58 -3.43
C ASP A 89 -15.14 -16.60 -2.80
N LYS A 90 -13.91 -16.55 -3.31
CA LYS A 90 -12.87 -15.65 -2.81
C LYS A 90 -13.10 -14.21 -3.24
N ILE A 91 -13.54 -13.99 -4.48
CA ILE A 91 -13.86 -12.65 -4.98
C ILE A 91 -15.05 -12.09 -4.19
N GLU A 92 -16.09 -12.89 -3.97
CA GLU A 92 -17.28 -12.47 -3.22
C GLU A 92 -16.95 -12.23 -1.74
N TYR A 93 -16.16 -13.11 -1.12
CA TYR A 93 -15.66 -12.91 0.25
C TYR A 93 -14.87 -11.61 0.38
N LEU A 94 -13.89 -11.36 -0.50
CA LEU A 94 -13.09 -10.13 -0.47
C LEU A 94 -13.94 -8.88 -0.66
N LYS A 95 -14.96 -8.93 -1.53
CA LYS A 95 -15.89 -7.83 -1.78
C LYS A 95 -16.74 -7.52 -0.54
N GLN A 96 -17.24 -8.55 0.15
CA GLN A 96 -18.06 -8.38 1.35
C GLN A 96 -17.24 -7.88 2.54
N GLU A 97 -16.03 -8.41 2.73
CA GLU A 97 -15.17 -8.05 3.85
C GLU A 97 -14.44 -6.73 3.67
N PHE A 98 -14.28 -6.24 2.42
CA PHE A 98 -13.52 -5.03 2.11
C PHE A 98 -13.78 -3.83 3.04
N PRO A 99 -15.04 -3.46 3.37
CA PRO A 99 -15.32 -2.32 4.25
C PRO A 99 -14.82 -2.50 5.69
N ASN A 100 -14.63 -3.75 6.14
CA ASN A 100 -14.27 -4.11 7.50
C ASN A 100 -12.79 -4.53 7.65
N LEU A 101 -12.01 -4.51 6.57
CA LEU A 101 -10.61 -4.92 6.61
C LEU A 101 -9.76 -3.96 7.45
N GLU A 102 -9.06 -4.52 8.43
CA GLU A 102 -8.09 -3.78 9.25
C GLU A 102 -6.83 -3.44 8.44
N LEU A 103 -6.11 -2.39 8.87
CA LEU A 103 -4.90 -1.94 8.16
C LEU A 103 -3.80 -3.03 8.11
N SER A 104 -3.73 -3.89 9.13
CA SER A 104 -2.81 -5.03 9.19
C SER A 104 -3.00 -6.01 8.03
N ASP A 105 -4.24 -6.15 7.56
CA ASP A 105 -4.64 -7.23 6.66
C ASP A 105 -4.49 -6.81 5.20
N LEU A 106 -4.41 -5.50 4.94
CA LEU A 106 -4.40 -4.93 3.58
C LEU A 106 -3.25 -5.48 2.72
N THR A 107 -2.07 -5.71 3.29
CA THR A 107 -0.91 -6.20 2.52
C THR A 107 -1.09 -7.65 2.07
N GLU A 108 -1.72 -8.49 2.89
CA GLU A 108 -2.03 -9.88 2.55
C GLU A 108 -3.16 -9.92 1.50
N LYS A 109 -4.25 -9.16 1.74
CA LYS A 109 -5.38 -9.10 0.81
C LYS A 109 -5.00 -8.53 -0.56
N LEU A 110 -4.06 -7.58 -0.61
CA LEU A 110 -3.48 -7.12 -1.87
C LEU A 110 -2.75 -8.22 -2.64
N LYS A 111 -2.03 -9.11 -1.96
CA LYS A 111 -1.36 -10.26 -2.63
C LYS A 111 -2.38 -11.28 -3.11
N GLU A 112 -3.42 -11.53 -2.30
CA GLU A 112 -4.51 -12.45 -2.67
C GLU A 112 -5.22 -11.98 -3.94
N ILE A 113 -5.63 -10.71 -4.01
CA ILE A 113 -6.34 -10.19 -5.19
C ILE A 113 -5.44 -10.19 -6.43
N GLN A 114 -4.15 -9.88 -6.29
CA GLN A 114 -3.20 -9.97 -7.40
C GLN A 114 -3.04 -11.41 -7.91
N ALA A 115 -3.05 -12.39 -7.02
CA ALA A 115 -3.01 -13.80 -7.42
C ALA A 115 -4.27 -14.19 -8.20
N ILE A 116 -5.44 -13.71 -7.78
CA ILE A 116 -6.71 -13.92 -8.47
C ILE A 116 -6.68 -13.26 -9.86
N GLU A 117 -6.29 -11.99 -9.96
CA GLU A 117 -6.19 -11.26 -11.23
C GLU A 117 -5.28 -11.98 -12.23
N ASN A 118 -4.13 -12.49 -11.80
CA ASN A 118 -3.22 -13.24 -12.67
C ASN A 118 -3.86 -14.54 -13.19
N ARG A 119 -4.56 -15.28 -12.33
CA ARG A 119 -5.28 -16.50 -12.73
C ARG A 119 -6.40 -16.19 -13.73
N LEU A 120 -7.14 -15.10 -13.50
CA LEU A 120 -8.21 -14.67 -14.40
C LEU A 120 -7.68 -14.28 -15.77
N LYS A 121 -6.53 -13.59 -15.85
CA LYS A 121 -5.86 -13.32 -17.13
C LYS A 121 -5.51 -14.60 -17.87
N GLU A 122 -4.85 -15.55 -17.20
CA GLU A 122 -4.50 -16.84 -17.82
C GLU A 122 -5.74 -17.63 -18.26
N TYR A 123 -6.82 -17.59 -17.48
CA TYR A 123 -8.08 -18.24 -17.82
C TYR A 123 -8.75 -17.61 -19.05
N ASN A 124 -8.79 -16.28 -19.11
CA ASN A 124 -9.41 -15.54 -20.21
C ASN A 124 -8.57 -15.64 -21.50
N GLU A 125 -7.23 -15.67 -21.39
CA GLU A 125 -6.34 -15.91 -22.54
C GLU A 125 -6.48 -17.32 -23.11
N LYS A 126 -6.75 -18.34 -22.28
CA LYS A 126 -6.97 -19.73 -22.74
C LYS A 126 -8.37 -19.98 -23.33
N LYS A 127 -9.33 -19.10 -23.07
CA LYS A 127 -10.69 -19.15 -23.62
C LYS A 127 -10.83 -18.38 -24.95
N MET A 128 -9.82 -17.58 -25.32
CA MET A 128 -9.68 -16.98 -26.65
C MET A 128 -8.96 -17.93 -27.61
#